data_AF-A0A137RFD5-F1
#
_entry.id   AF-A0A137RFD5-F1
#
_cell.length_a   1.000
_cell.length_b   1.000
_cell.length_c   1.000
_cell.angle_alpha   90.00
_cell.angle_beta   90.00
_cell.angle_gamma   90.00
#
_symmetry.space_group_name_H-M   'P 1'
#
loop_
_entity.id
_entity.type
_entity.pdbx_description
1 polymer ?
#
loop_
_entity_poly.entity_id
_entity_poly.type
_entity_poly.pdbx_seq_one_letter_code
_entity_poly.pdbx_strand_id
1 'polypeptide(L)'
;MQGKKNYQEKLFTSFKLSDRVSKENFYRRLKEVLDLDFLYPLTNKFYGQSGQKSIDPVVFFKICLVGYLENITTDRGLMDHCSMRMDILYFLDYDIDEPLPWHSTISRTRQLFPEDIFEEVFTRVLKLCIEAGLVSGHTQAIDSAPVKANASMDSLEIKVPADELEEHLSKVRVQSSRDRKAKENKAPKEQQEITASKKELQEIKSRNKRWSEDQDMRPGAKNKGSRYTSNKTHYSPTDPDSRISVKPGKARKLNYLCNISVDTGGHVITDVQAYHADKKDNQYLQDTVARLNRRLRKEGMIWEHLLADTGYSSGENYAYLEARGIKSYIPPH
;
A
#
# COMPACT_ATOMS: atom_id res chain seq x y z
N MET A 1 10.15 1.62 51.85
CA MET A 1 11.41 2.11 52.47
C MET A 1 11.96 3.23 51.58
N GLN A 2 12.42 4.33 52.18
CA GLN A 2 13.06 5.45 51.46
C GLN A 2 14.56 5.44 51.78
N GLY A 3 15.42 5.74 50.80
CA GLY A 3 16.88 5.75 50.95
C GLY A 3 17.54 6.68 49.94
N LYS A 4 18.81 7.05 50.18
CA LYS A 4 19.59 7.95 49.31
C LYS A 4 20.45 7.13 48.34
N LYS A 5 20.28 7.34 47.03
CA LYS A 5 21.07 6.66 45.99
C LYS A 5 22.43 7.36 45.83
N ASN A 6 23.50 6.69 46.23
CA ASN A 6 24.87 7.11 45.90
C ASN A 6 25.22 6.54 44.52
N TYR A 7 25.32 7.41 43.51
CA TYR A 7 25.69 7.00 42.16
C TYR A 7 27.20 7.15 41.96
N GLN A 8 27.85 6.06 41.54
CA GLN A 8 29.21 6.05 41.04
C GLN A 8 29.18 5.35 39.67
N GLU A 9 29.76 6.01 38.67
CA GLU A 9 29.80 5.48 37.30
C GLU A 9 30.69 4.24 37.22
N LYS A 10 30.27 3.25 36.44
CA LYS A 10 31.05 2.03 36.19
C LYS A 10 32.02 2.29 35.05
N LEU A 11 33.30 1.99 35.25
CA LEU A 11 34.37 2.11 34.25
C LEU A 11 34.23 1.09 33.10
N PHE A 12 33.67 -0.08 33.38
CA PHE A 12 33.40 -1.14 32.40
C PHE A 12 31.99 -1.66 32.58
N THR A 13 31.28 -1.87 31.47
CA THR A 13 29.92 -2.38 31.46
C THR A 13 29.88 -3.72 30.74
N SER A 14 29.57 -4.80 31.47
CA SER A 14 29.10 -6.04 30.85
C SER A 14 27.59 -5.92 30.70
N PHE A 15 27.11 -5.95 29.46
CA PHE A 15 25.72 -5.68 29.12
C PHE A 15 25.19 -6.77 28.19
N LYS A 16 24.01 -7.31 28.51
CA LYS A 16 23.23 -8.15 27.61
C LYS A 16 21.85 -7.52 27.46
N LEU A 17 21.46 -7.25 26.23
CA LEU A 17 20.19 -6.59 25.96
C LEU A 17 18.99 -7.43 26.43
N SER A 18 19.08 -8.76 26.30
CA SER A 18 18.07 -9.72 26.78
C SER A 18 17.81 -9.69 28.29
N ASP A 19 18.76 -9.23 29.09
CA ASP A 19 18.61 -9.11 30.55
C ASP A 19 17.82 -7.83 30.93
N ARG A 20 17.73 -6.87 30.02
CA ARG A 20 17.01 -5.60 30.23
C ARG A 20 15.62 -5.58 29.59
N VAL A 21 15.38 -6.41 28.58
CA VAL A 21 14.07 -6.53 27.94
C VAL A 21 13.27 -7.62 28.65
N SER A 22 12.21 -7.24 29.38
CA SER A 22 11.33 -8.17 30.10
C SER A 22 10.79 -9.28 29.17
N LYS A 23 10.60 -10.49 29.68
CA LYS A 23 9.96 -11.60 28.94
C LYS A 23 8.53 -11.26 28.51
N GLU A 24 7.84 -10.41 29.26
CA GLU A 24 6.50 -9.93 28.93
C GLU A 24 6.48 -8.79 27.90
N ASN A 25 7.66 -8.29 27.50
CA ASN A 25 7.75 -7.23 26.50
C ASN A 25 7.20 -7.71 25.15
N PHE A 26 6.38 -6.86 24.53
CA PHE A 26 5.72 -7.16 23.26
C PHE A 26 6.70 -7.54 22.14
N TYR A 27 7.76 -6.75 21.94
CA TYR A 27 8.75 -6.97 20.88
C TYR A 27 9.58 -8.23 21.10
N ARG A 28 9.87 -8.58 22.36
CA ARG A 28 10.50 -9.85 22.71
C ARG A 28 9.60 -11.05 22.37
N ARG A 29 8.33 -11.01 22.76
CA ARG A 29 7.36 -12.07 22.42
C ARG A 29 7.14 -12.17 20.92
N LEU A 30 7.09 -11.03 20.23
CA LEU A 30 6.98 -10.99 18.77
C LEU A 30 8.19 -11.65 18.11
N LYS A 31 9.41 -11.36 18.58
CA LYS A 31 10.65 -12.00 18.09
C LYS A 31 10.61 -13.52 18.17
N GLU A 32 10.03 -14.08 19.23
CA GLU A 32 9.97 -15.52 19.47
C GLU A 32 9.00 -16.24 18.53
N VAL A 33 7.97 -15.55 18.02
CA VAL A 33 6.93 -16.13 17.15
C VAL A 33 7.15 -15.81 15.68
N LEU A 34 7.76 -14.67 15.38
CA LEU A 34 7.93 -14.16 14.03
C LEU A 34 9.22 -14.69 13.38
N ASP A 35 9.13 -15.85 12.73
CA ASP A 35 10.18 -16.40 11.87
C ASP A 35 10.08 -15.82 10.45
N LEU A 36 11.15 -15.16 10.01
CA LEU A 36 11.28 -14.54 8.70
C LEU A 36 12.46 -15.09 7.88
N ASP A 37 13.09 -16.18 8.29
CA ASP A 37 14.31 -16.71 7.63
C ASP A 37 14.07 -17.14 6.18
N PHE A 38 12.82 -17.43 5.81
CA PHE A 38 12.41 -17.70 4.43
C PHE A 38 12.70 -16.53 3.46
N LEU A 39 12.92 -15.32 3.97
CA LEU A 39 13.29 -14.15 3.18
C LEU A 39 14.69 -14.26 2.58
N TYR A 40 15.63 -14.95 3.22
CA TYR A 40 17.00 -15.08 2.72
C TYR A 40 17.05 -15.69 1.31
N PRO A 41 16.48 -16.89 1.05
CA PRO A 41 16.45 -17.44 -0.30
C PRO A 41 15.58 -16.62 -1.26
N LEU A 42 14.48 -16.03 -0.78
CA LEU A 42 13.55 -15.25 -1.61
C LEU A 42 14.16 -13.96 -2.16
N THR A 43 14.96 -13.29 -1.34
CA THR A 43 15.55 -11.98 -1.65
C THR A 43 16.97 -12.08 -2.21
N ASN A 44 17.62 -13.25 -2.18
CA ASN A 44 19.01 -13.46 -2.61
C ASN A 44 19.32 -12.87 -3.99
N LYS A 45 18.38 -12.98 -4.95
CA LYS A 45 18.55 -12.47 -6.33
C LYS A 45 18.70 -10.95 -6.43
N PHE A 46 18.29 -10.19 -5.41
CA PHE A 46 18.38 -8.73 -5.38
C PHE A 46 19.67 -8.23 -4.73
N TYR A 47 20.45 -9.11 -4.09
CA TYR A 47 21.72 -8.74 -3.50
C TYR A 47 22.82 -8.72 -4.56
N GLY A 48 23.51 -7.58 -4.65
CA GLY A 48 24.70 -7.45 -5.50
C GLY A 48 25.87 -8.23 -4.93
N GLN A 49 26.72 -8.77 -5.82
CA GLN A 49 27.97 -9.44 -5.43
C GLN A 49 29.08 -8.45 -5.02
N SER A 50 28.92 -7.17 -5.37
CA SER A 50 29.88 -6.10 -5.07
C SER A 50 29.15 -4.79 -4.71
N GLY A 51 29.83 -3.92 -3.97
CA GLY A 51 29.30 -2.61 -3.55
C GLY A 51 29.11 -2.47 -2.04
N GLN A 52 28.31 -1.48 -1.64
CA GLN A 52 28.01 -1.22 -0.24
C GLN A 52 27.21 -2.38 0.37
N LYS A 53 27.52 -2.76 1.62
CA LYS A 53 26.76 -3.77 2.36
C LYS A 53 25.28 -3.38 2.36
N SER A 54 24.46 -4.28 1.84
CA SER A 54 23.00 -4.15 1.87
C SER A 54 22.47 -4.48 3.27
N ILE A 55 21.27 -4.00 3.59
CA ILE A 55 20.58 -4.36 4.83
C ILE A 55 20.16 -5.83 4.78
N ASP A 56 20.19 -6.50 5.94
CA ASP A 56 19.60 -7.82 6.11
C ASP A 56 18.08 -7.75 5.81
N PRO A 57 17.52 -8.69 5.01
CA PRO A 57 16.13 -8.62 4.59
C PRO A 57 15.17 -8.83 5.79
N VAL A 58 15.51 -9.70 6.74
CA VAL A 58 14.75 -9.92 7.96
C VAL A 58 14.70 -8.64 8.78
N VAL A 59 15.85 -7.98 8.96
CA VAL A 59 15.94 -6.68 9.65
C VAL A 59 15.08 -5.63 8.95
N PHE A 60 15.13 -5.55 7.63
CA PHE A 60 14.30 -4.61 6.85
C PHE A 60 12.81 -4.80 7.13
N PHE A 61 12.29 -6.03 7.04
CA PHE A 61 10.88 -6.30 7.29
C PHE A 61 10.48 -6.06 8.75
N LYS A 62 11.36 -6.38 9.71
CA LYS A 62 11.16 -6.04 11.12
C LYS A 62 11.07 -4.52 11.35
N ILE A 63 11.95 -3.73 10.72
CA ILE A 63 11.88 -2.26 10.78
C ILE A 63 10.56 -1.75 10.19
N CYS A 64 10.11 -2.29 9.06
CA CYS A 64 8.81 -1.96 8.48
C CYS A 64 7.64 -2.27 9.43
N LEU A 65 7.68 -3.41 10.13
CA LEU A 65 6.68 -3.75 11.14
C LEU A 65 6.71 -2.77 12.32
N VAL A 66 7.89 -2.42 12.83
CA VAL A 66 8.03 -1.39 13.88
C VAL A 66 7.40 -0.07 13.46
N GLY A 67 7.66 0.38 12.23
CA GLY A 67 7.08 1.62 11.71
C GLY A 67 5.54 1.58 11.70
N TYR A 68 4.95 0.43 11.37
CA TYR A 68 3.50 0.28 11.39
C TYR A 68 2.94 0.21 12.83
N LEU A 69 3.56 -0.60 13.70
CA LEU A 69 3.12 -0.84 15.08
C LEU A 69 3.23 0.40 15.97
N GLU A 70 4.25 1.24 15.72
CA GLU A 70 4.47 2.50 16.44
C GLU A 70 3.84 3.71 15.71
N ASN A 71 3.16 3.47 14.59
CA ASN A 71 2.51 4.51 13.77
C ASN A 71 3.48 5.63 13.32
N ILE A 72 4.69 5.25 12.89
CA ILE A 72 5.73 6.16 12.41
C ILE A 72 5.81 6.10 10.88
N THR A 73 5.50 7.22 10.23
CA THR A 73 5.38 7.28 8.77
C THR A 73 6.63 7.81 8.06
N THR A 74 7.67 8.20 8.78
CA THR A 74 8.91 8.74 8.18
C THR A 74 10.08 7.82 8.44
N ASP A 75 10.84 7.47 7.40
CA ASP A 75 11.99 6.57 7.55
C ASP A 75 13.08 7.18 8.48
N ARG A 76 13.23 8.52 8.52
CA ARG A 76 14.15 9.20 9.46
C ARG A 76 13.69 9.03 10.91
N GLY A 77 12.46 9.43 11.20
CA GLY A 77 11.90 9.30 12.54
C GLY A 77 11.82 7.85 13.01
N LEU A 78 11.63 6.91 12.09
CA LEU A 78 11.65 5.47 12.39
C LEU A 78 13.03 5.03 12.85
N MET A 79 14.10 5.38 12.13
CA MET A 79 15.46 5.01 12.53
C MET A 79 15.87 5.67 13.85
N ASP A 80 15.54 6.95 14.03
CA ASP A 80 15.77 7.66 15.30
C ASP A 80 15.01 6.98 16.44
N HIS A 81 13.75 6.60 16.23
CA HIS A 81 12.94 5.88 17.23
C HIS A 81 13.53 4.51 17.59
N CYS A 82 13.94 3.72 16.59
CA CYS A 82 14.60 2.43 16.81
C CYS A 82 15.88 2.58 17.64
N SER A 83 16.70 3.61 17.37
CA SER A 83 17.95 3.86 18.09
C SER A 83 17.77 4.15 19.59
N MET A 84 16.61 4.66 19.99
CA MET A 84 16.35 5.07 21.37
C MET A 84 15.76 3.94 22.24
N ARG A 85 15.32 2.83 21.63
CA ARG A 85 14.52 1.80 22.30
C ARG A 85 15.22 0.45 22.33
N MET A 86 15.65 0.05 23.53
CA MET A 86 16.32 -1.24 23.78
C MET A 86 15.49 -2.47 23.39
N ASP A 87 14.17 -2.42 23.57
CA ASP A 87 13.27 -3.52 23.19
C ASP A 87 13.15 -3.68 21.67
N ILE A 88 13.17 -2.57 20.93
CA ILE A 88 13.21 -2.58 19.47
C ILE A 88 14.57 -3.07 18.98
N LEU A 89 15.69 -2.55 19.51
CA LEU A 89 17.02 -3.05 19.17
C LEU A 89 17.13 -4.56 19.38
N TYR A 90 16.56 -5.08 20.48
CA TYR A 90 16.51 -6.51 20.77
C TYR A 90 15.71 -7.30 19.72
N PHE A 91 14.58 -6.75 19.27
CA PHE A 91 13.78 -7.35 18.20
C PHE A 91 14.53 -7.38 16.87
N LEU A 92 15.28 -6.31 16.57
CA LEU A 92 16.05 -6.13 15.35
C LEU A 92 17.38 -6.90 15.33
N ASP A 93 17.80 -7.50 16.45
CA ASP A 93 19.11 -8.15 16.62
C ASP A 93 20.30 -7.16 16.52
N TYR A 94 20.13 -5.96 17.08
CA TYR A 94 21.19 -4.94 17.19
C TYR A 94 21.63 -4.74 18.64
N ASP A 95 22.93 -4.57 18.84
CA ASP A 95 23.49 -4.12 20.11
C ASP A 95 23.41 -2.59 20.27
N ILE A 96 23.62 -2.09 21.50
CA ILE A 96 23.47 -0.65 21.83
C ILE A 96 24.52 0.22 21.13
N ASP A 97 25.72 -0.34 20.90
CA ASP A 97 26.85 0.33 20.27
C ASP A 97 26.95 0.07 18.77
N GLU A 98 26.02 -0.72 18.20
CA GLU A 98 25.97 -1.00 16.77
C GLU A 98 25.22 0.10 16.01
N PRO A 99 25.80 0.66 14.92
CA PRO A 99 25.12 1.66 14.12
C PRO A 99 23.99 1.04 13.28
N LEU A 100 22.78 1.58 13.43
CA LEU A 100 21.63 1.21 12.62
C LEU A 100 21.78 1.66 11.14
N PRO A 101 21.07 1.01 10.19
CA PRO A 101 21.08 1.40 8.79
C PRO A 101 20.61 2.84 8.56
N TRP A 102 21.24 3.53 7.60
CA TRP A 102 20.80 4.88 7.23
C TRP A 102 19.37 4.84 6.66
N HIS A 103 18.53 5.83 6.99
CA HIS A 103 17.12 5.88 6.58
C HIS A 103 16.87 5.72 5.07
N SER A 104 17.82 6.15 4.22
CA SER A 104 17.71 6.02 2.76
C SER A 104 17.85 4.56 2.30
N THR A 105 18.56 3.72 3.07
CA THR A 105 18.67 2.29 2.83
C THR A 105 17.29 1.65 2.91
N ILE A 106 16.50 1.98 3.94
CA ILE A 106 15.13 1.48 4.10
C ILE A 106 14.26 1.88 2.89
N SER A 107 14.30 3.15 2.51
CA SER A 107 13.52 3.66 1.37
C SER A 107 13.91 2.97 0.04
N ARG A 108 15.22 2.79 -0.20
CA ARG A 108 15.73 2.14 -1.42
C ARG A 108 15.42 0.65 -1.45
N THR A 109 15.60 -0.07 -0.34
CA THR A 109 15.25 -1.49 -0.23
C THR A 109 13.75 -1.72 -0.46
N ARG A 110 12.90 -0.83 0.06
CA ARG A 110 11.45 -0.88 -0.18
C ARG A 110 11.08 -0.71 -1.66
N GLN A 111 11.85 0.07 -2.42
CA GLN A 111 11.68 0.22 -3.87
C GLN A 111 12.31 -0.90 -4.69
N LEU A 112 13.32 -1.57 -4.13
CA LEU A 112 14.01 -2.68 -4.77
C LEU A 112 13.16 -3.95 -4.80
N PHE A 113 12.42 -4.21 -3.72
CA PHE A 113 11.60 -5.41 -3.60
C PHE A 113 10.27 -5.28 -4.35
N PRO A 114 9.95 -6.21 -5.26
CA PRO A 114 8.66 -6.27 -5.93
C PRO A 114 7.51 -6.69 -5.01
N GLU A 115 6.27 -6.45 -5.47
CA GLU A 115 5.02 -6.71 -4.73
C GLU A 115 4.89 -8.17 -4.28
N ASP A 116 5.32 -9.13 -5.10
CA ASP A 116 5.29 -10.57 -4.82
C ASP A 116 6.03 -10.93 -3.53
N ILE A 117 7.12 -10.24 -3.19
CA ILE A 117 7.83 -10.47 -1.92
C ILE A 117 6.98 -10.03 -0.73
N PHE A 118 6.33 -8.87 -0.84
CA PHE A 118 5.43 -8.39 0.23
C PHE A 118 4.20 -9.30 0.38
N GLU A 119 3.67 -9.80 -0.73
CA GLU A 119 2.55 -10.76 -0.72
C GLU A 119 2.95 -12.11 -0.10
N GLU A 120 4.18 -12.60 -0.36
CA GLU A 120 4.68 -13.82 0.27
C GLU A 120 4.87 -13.63 1.78
N VAL A 121 5.40 -12.48 2.21
CA VAL A 121 5.50 -12.14 3.65
C VAL A 121 4.12 -12.09 4.30
N PHE A 122 3.15 -11.41 3.67
CA PHE A 122 1.78 -11.39 4.14
C PHE A 122 1.21 -12.82 4.27
N THR A 123 1.40 -13.65 3.24
CA THR A 123 0.91 -15.03 3.21
C THR A 123 1.53 -15.86 4.34
N ARG A 124 2.84 -15.68 4.61
CA ARG A 124 3.52 -16.39 5.69
C ARG A 124 3.07 -15.94 7.08
N VAL A 125 2.85 -14.64 7.28
CA VAL A 125 2.30 -14.11 8.54
C VAL A 125 0.86 -14.58 8.75
N LEU A 126 0.03 -14.57 7.71
CA LEU A 126 -1.34 -15.11 7.78
C LEU A 126 -1.31 -16.61 8.16
N LYS A 127 -0.38 -17.38 7.62
CA LYS A 127 -0.20 -18.78 7.99
C LYS A 127 0.11 -18.96 9.47
N LEU A 128 0.99 -18.13 10.04
CA LEU A 128 1.25 -18.15 11.49
C LEU A 128 -0.02 -17.85 12.29
N CYS A 129 -0.86 -16.92 11.83
CA CYS A 129 -2.16 -16.65 12.46
C CYS A 129 -3.12 -17.86 12.38
N ILE A 130 -3.14 -18.56 11.24
CA ILE A 130 -3.93 -19.77 11.04
C ILE A 130 -3.46 -20.89 11.99
N GLU A 131 -2.16 -21.15 12.05
CA GLU A 131 -1.56 -22.17 12.92
C GLU A 131 -1.79 -21.87 14.41
N ALA A 132 -1.85 -20.59 14.77
CA ALA A 132 -2.22 -20.14 16.11
C ALA A 132 -3.73 -20.20 16.42
N GLY A 133 -4.56 -20.62 15.46
CA GLY A 133 -6.01 -20.71 15.62
C GLY A 133 -6.74 -19.36 15.63
N LEU A 134 -6.12 -18.30 15.11
CA LEU A 134 -6.70 -16.95 15.05
C LEU A 134 -7.59 -16.72 13.83
N VAL A 135 -7.71 -17.69 12.92
CA VAL A 135 -8.47 -17.55 11.68
C VAL A 135 -9.46 -18.70 11.58
N SER A 136 -10.76 -18.38 11.49
CA SER A 136 -11.80 -19.40 11.33
C SER A 136 -11.92 -19.90 9.88
N GLY A 137 -11.67 -19.05 8.89
CA GLY A 137 -11.74 -19.37 7.46
C GLY A 137 -13.16 -19.39 6.88
N HIS A 138 -14.17 -19.70 7.71
CA HIS A 138 -15.56 -19.96 7.29
C HIS A 138 -16.30 -18.76 6.69
N THR A 139 -16.23 -17.60 7.36
CA THR A 139 -16.93 -16.37 6.96
C THR A 139 -15.94 -15.25 6.73
N GLN A 140 -16.00 -14.65 5.54
CA GLN A 140 -15.12 -13.56 5.13
C GLN A 140 -15.94 -12.31 4.83
N ALA A 141 -15.54 -11.18 5.41
CA ALA A 141 -16.13 -9.87 5.14
C ALA A 141 -15.20 -9.08 4.21
N ILE A 142 -15.76 -8.57 3.10
CA ILE A 142 -15.01 -7.82 2.08
C ILE A 142 -15.51 -6.37 2.06
N ASP A 143 -14.58 -5.43 2.13
CA ASP A 143 -14.85 -4.00 2.01
C ASP A 143 -13.70 -3.30 1.27
N SER A 144 -14.02 -2.20 0.59
CA SER A 144 -13.01 -1.38 -0.08
C SER A 144 -12.99 0.07 0.38
N ALA A 145 -11.80 0.65 0.38
CA ALA A 145 -11.60 2.04 0.73
C ALA A 145 -10.62 2.72 -0.24
N PRO A 146 -10.91 3.95 -0.70
CA PRO A 146 -9.94 4.71 -1.45
C PRO A 146 -8.79 5.16 -0.54
N VAL A 147 -7.58 4.75 -0.90
CA VAL A 147 -6.33 5.17 -0.25
C VAL A 147 -5.70 6.26 -1.09
N LYS A 148 -5.36 7.39 -0.47
CA LYS A 148 -4.78 8.53 -1.18
C LYS A 148 -3.41 8.15 -1.76
N ALA A 149 -3.23 8.38 -3.05
CA ALA A 149 -1.95 8.17 -3.71
C ALA A 149 -0.94 9.25 -3.30
N ASN A 150 0.35 8.92 -3.36
CA ASN A 150 1.43 9.87 -3.15
C ASN A 150 1.75 10.65 -4.45
N ALA A 151 0.71 11.28 -5.00
CA ALA A 151 0.78 12.06 -6.23
C ALA A 151 -0.10 13.31 -6.13
N SER A 152 0.31 14.37 -6.84
CA SER A 152 -0.44 15.64 -6.85
C SER A 152 -1.43 15.68 -8.02
N MET A 153 -2.58 16.32 -7.80
CA MET A 153 -3.48 16.66 -8.91
C MET A 153 -2.84 17.69 -9.86
N ASP A 154 -1.92 18.51 -9.35
CA ASP A 154 -1.23 19.55 -10.14
C ASP A 154 -0.12 18.98 -11.04
N SER A 155 0.35 17.77 -10.77
CA SER A 155 1.35 17.07 -11.60
C SER A 155 0.73 16.26 -12.73
N LEU A 156 -0.59 16.31 -12.91
CA LEU A 156 -1.27 15.60 -14.00
C LEU A 156 -0.88 16.18 -15.36
N GLU A 157 -0.62 15.29 -16.31
CA GLU A 157 -0.35 15.63 -17.71
C GLU A 157 -1.54 15.24 -18.60
N ILE A 158 -1.68 15.91 -19.74
CA ILE A 158 -2.78 15.70 -20.68
C ILE A 158 -2.42 14.54 -21.62
N LYS A 159 -3.38 13.65 -21.85
CA LYS A 159 -3.24 12.59 -22.85
C LYS A 159 -3.24 13.19 -24.25
N VAL A 160 -2.34 12.74 -25.12
CA VAL A 160 -2.22 13.19 -26.52
C VAL A 160 -2.67 12.10 -27.49
N PRO A 161 -3.10 12.43 -28.71
CA PRO A 161 -3.33 11.42 -29.75
C PRO A 161 -2.06 10.60 -30.02
N ALA A 162 -2.22 9.31 -30.33
CA ALA A 162 -1.09 8.40 -30.59
C ALA A 162 -0.18 8.92 -31.71
N ASP A 163 -0.77 9.39 -32.82
CA ASP A 163 -0.06 9.93 -33.98
C ASP A 163 0.78 11.17 -33.67
N GLU A 164 0.44 11.92 -32.62
CA GLU A 164 1.13 13.15 -32.20
C GLU A 164 2.12 12.91 -31.05
N LEU A 165 2.17 11.69 -30.48
CA LEU A 165 2.95 11.40 -29.28
C LEU A 165 4.46 11.54 -29.52
N GLU A 166 4.98 11.05 -30.65
CA GLU A 166 6.41 11.16 -30.97
C GLU A 166 6.85 12.61 -31.19
N GLU A 167 6.03 13.40 -31.89
CA GLU A 167 6.27 14.83 -32.09
C GLU A 167 6.15 15.61 -30.77
N HIS A 168 5.22 15.22 -29.89
CA HIS A 168 5.09 15.79 -28.56
C HIS A 168 6.29 15.47 -27.68
N LEU A 169 6.72 14.21 -27.61
CA LEU A 169 7.89 13.78 -26.83
C LEU A 169 9.18 14.46 -27.30
N SER A 170 9.35 14.64 -28.62
CA SER A 170 10.50 15.37 -29.18
C SER A 170 10.45 16.86 -28.81
N LYS A 171 9.29 17.53 -28.88
CA LYS A 171 9.13 18.92 -28.43
C LYS A 171 9.38 19.09 -26.92
N VAL A 172 8.90 18.16 -26.10
CA VAL A 172 9.10 18.18 -24.64
C VAL A 172 10.59 18.02 -24.29
N ARG A 173 11.34 17.19 -25.01
CA ARG A 173 12.80 17.04 -24.85
C ARG A 173 13.58 18.32 -25.19
N VAL A 174 13.11 19.11 -26.15
CA VAL A 174 13.76 20.37 -26.56
C VAL A 174 13.42 21.53 -25.60
N GLN A 175 12.24 21.52 -24.97
CA GLN A 175 11.74 22.60 -24.11
C GLN A 175 12.07 22.45 -22.61
N SER A 176 13.16 21.77 -22.23
CA SER A 176 13.58 21.60 -20.83
C SER A 176 14.14 22.88 -20.17
N SER A 177 13.40 23.98 -20.25
CA SER A 177 13.61 25.18 -19.44
C SER A 177 12.28 25.89 -19.18
N ARG A 178 11.55 25.42 -18.16
CA ARG A 178 10.78 26.21 -17.17
C ARG A 178 9.63 25.39 -16.57
N ASP A 179 9.56 25.49 -15.26
CA ASP A 179 8.54 24.99 -14.33
C ASP A 179 8.46 23.49 -14.06
N ARG A 180 8.09 23.19 -12.81
CA ARG A 180 8.20 21.92 -12.06
C ARG A 180 7.55 20.73 -12.78
N LYS A 181 8.19 20.21 -13.83
CA LYS A 181 7.86 18.91 -14.40
C LYS A 181 8.45 17.80 -13.52
N ALA A 182 7.76 16.67 -13.43
CA ALA A 182 8.29 15.48 -12.79
C ALA A 182 9.69 15.18 -13.39
N LYS A 183 10.69 14.95 -12.54
CA LYS A 183 12.09 14.74 -12.99
C LYS A 183 12.24 13.54 -13.93
N GLU A 184 11.24 12.66 -13.98
CA GLU A 184 11.12 11.54 -14.91
C GLU A 184 9.64 11.13 -14.99
N ASN A 185 9.09 10.95 -16.20
CA ASN A 185 7.72 10.47 -16.39
C ASN A 185 7.72 8.94 -16.30
N LYS A 186 7.08 8.39 -15.27
CA LYS A 186 7.00 6.96 -15.00
C LYS A 186 5.86 6.27 -15.74
N ALA A 187 4.95 7.02 -16.38
CA ALA A 187 3.78 6.45 -17.01
C ALA A 187 4.13 5.77 -18.35
N PRO A 188 3.61 4.55 -18.62
CA PRO A 188 3.82 3.89 -19.90
C PRO A 188 3.16 4.66 -21.04
N LYS A 189 3.65 4.49 -22.28
CA LYS A 189 3.16 5.22 -23.46
C LYS A 189 1.63 5.09 -23.65
N GLU A 190 1.09 3.90 -23.44
CA GLU A 190 -0.34 3.62 -23.52
C GLU A 190 -1.20 4.52 -22.61
N GLN A 191 -0.67 4.92 -21.44
CA GLN A 191 -1.38 5.83 -20.54
C GLN A 191 -1.27 7.29 -20.99
N GLN A 192 -0.25 7.64 -21.76
CA GLN A 192 -0.04 8.98 -22.33
C GLN A 192 -0.96 9.23 -23.53
N GLU A 193 -1.49 8.16 -24.14
CA GLU A 193 -2.36 8.23 -25.29
C GLU A 193 -3.84 8.37 -24.94
N ILE A 194 -4.58 9.10 -25.79
CA ILE A 194 -6.04 9.19 -25.70
C ILE A 194 -6.65 7.87 -26.19
N THR A 195 -7.15 7.08 -25.25
CA THR A 195 -7.88 5.84 -25.53
C THR A 195 -9.40 6.01 -25.56
N ALA A 196 -9.91 7.18 -25.15
CA ALA A 196 -11.34 7.46 -25.09
C ALA A 196 -11.94 7.78 -26.47
N SER A 197 -13.18 7.34 -26.69
CA SER A 197 -13.90 7.62 -27.94
C SER A 197 -14.24 9.11 -28.10
N LYS A 198 -14.44 9.55 -29.35
CA LYS A 198 -14.83 10.95 -29.66
C LYS A 198 -16.09 11.40 -28.89
N LYS A 199 -17.07 10.50 -28.72
CA LYS A 199 -18.29 10.76 -27.96
C LYS A 199 -18.00 11.00 -26.49
N GLU A 200 -17.19 10.17 -25.86
CA GLU A 200 -16.81 10.33 -24.45
C GLU A 200 -16.01 11.61 -24.21
N LEU A 201 -15.13 11.98 -25.13
CA LEU A 201 -14.39 13.25 -25.06
C LEU A 201 -15.34 14.46 -25.20
N GLN A 202 -16.35 14.38 -26.07
CA GLN A 202 -17.38 15.41 -26.19
C GLN A 202 -18.22 15.53 -24.91
N GLU A 203 -18.62 14.41 -24.30
CA GLU A 203 -19.33 14.42 -23.01
C GLU A 203 -18.49 15.05 -21.89
N ILE A 204 -17.18 14.80 -21.87
CA ILE A 204 -16.28 15.44 -20.90
C ILE A 204 -16.20 16.95 -21.17
N LYS A 205 -16.13 17.38 -22.43
CA LYS A 205 -16.16 18.81 -22.78
C LYS A 205 -17.47 19.47 -22.34
N SER A 206 -18.62 18.84 -22.57
CA SER A 206 -19.91 19.38 -22.12
C SER A 206 -20.02 19.41 -20.60
N ARG A 207 -19.52 18.36 -19.90
CA ARG A 207 -19.47 18.35 -18.43
C ARG A 207 -18.54 19.41 -17.88
N ASN A 208 -17.39 19.66 -18.51
CA ASN A 208 -16.46 20.72 -18.10
C ASN A 208 -17.10 22.11 -18.28
N LYS A 209 -17.82 22.33 -19.39
CA LYS A 209 -18.56 23.57 -19.61
C LYS A 209 -19.60 23.80 -18.50
N ARG A 210 -20.46 22.80 -18.23
CA ARG A 210 -21.43 22.87 -17.11
C ARG A 210 -20.75 23.06 -15.76
N TRP A 211 -19.66 22.33 -15.51
CA TRP A 211 -18.88 22.43 -14.27
C TRP A 211 -18.28 23.81 -14.05
N SER A 212 -17.95 24.55 -15.12
CA SER A 212 -17.51 25.95 -15.06
C SER A 212 -18.67 26.92 -14.82
N GLU A 213 -19.89 26.58 -15.23
CA GLU A 213 -21.09 27.41 -15.10
C GLU A 213 -21.75 27.23 -13.71
N ASP A 214 -21.80 26.01 -13.18
CA ASP A 214 -22.50 25.64 -11.94
C ASP A 214 -21.70 25.90 -10.64
N GLN A 215 -20.49 26.48 -10.73
CA GLN A 215 -19.48 26.39 -9.67
C GLN A 215 -19.48 27.50 -8.60
N ASP A 216 -20.50 28.35 -8.54
CA ASP A 216 -20.49 29.56 -7.70
C ASP A 216 -20.42 29.32 -6.17
N MET A 217 -20.55 28.07 -5.69
CA MET A 217 -20.75 27.78 -4.26
C MET A 217 -19.62 26.99 -3.55
N ARG A 218 -18.45 26.75 -4.17
CA ARG A 218 -17.33 26.00 -3.52
C ARG A 218 -16.03 26.82 -3.40
N PRO A 219 -15.32 26.78 -2.24
CA PRO A 219 -14.02 27.44 -2.09
C PRO A 219 -13.00 26.95 -3.13
N GLY A 220 -12.37 27.87 -3.88
CA GLY A 220 -11.37 27.57 -4.91
C GLY A 220 -11.91 27.33 -6.33
N ALA A 221 -13.23 27.38 -6.52
CA ALA A 221 -13.90 27.23 -7.82
C ALA A 221 -13.44 28.25 -8.88
N LYS A 222 -13.26 29.52 -8.45
CA LYS A 222 -12.89 30.65 -9.32
C LYS A 222 -11.37 30.80 -9.56
N ASN A 223 -10.54 29.86 -9.09
CA ASN A 223 -9.10 29.92 -9.38
C ASN A 223 -8.87 29.71 -10.89
N LYS A 224 -8.09 30.58 -11.55
CA LYS A 224 -7.74 30.49 -12.98
C LYS A 224 -7.12 29.13 -13.40
N GLY A 225 -6.66 28.32 -12.44
CA GLY A 225 -6.13 26.97 -12.65
C GLY A 225 -7.11 25.82 -12.40
N SER A 226 -8.38 26.08 -12.01
CA SER A 226 -9.36 25.02 -11.77
C SER A 226 -9.74 24.37 -13.10
N ARG A 227 -9.34 23.12 -13.29
CA ARG A 227 -9.59 22.34 -14.52
C ARG A 227 -10.38 21.09 -14.16
N TYR A 228 -11.38 20.74 -14.98
CA TYR A 228 -12.01 19.45 -14.88
C TYR A 228 -11.04 18.36 -15.33
N THR A 229 -10.54 17.59 -14.37
CA THR A 229 -9.60 16.48 -14.60
C THR A 229 -10.35 15.13 -14.63
N SER A 230 -9.93 14.25 -15.53
CA SER A 230 -10.53 12.92 -15.75
C SER A 230 -9.48 11.93 -16.21
N ASN A 231 -9.59 10.66 -15.82
CA ASN A 231 -8.68 9.58 -16.24
C ASN A 231 -8.68 9.35 -17.77
N LYS A 232 -9.72 9.85 -18.47
CA LYS A 232 -9.83 9.79 -19.93
C LYS A 232 -9.01 10.86 -20.65
N THR A 233 -8.72 11.97 -19.97
CA THR A 233 -8.03 13.14 -20.57
C THR A 233 -6.68 13.43 -19.92
N HIS A 234 -6.44 12.92 -18.72
CA HIS A 234 -5.22 13.14 -17.96
C HIS A 234 -4.64 11.83 -17.46
N TYR A 235 -3.33 11.81 -17.22
CA TYR A 235 -2.62 10.74 -16.55
C TYR A 235 -1.63 11.31 -15.52
N SER A 236 -1.19 10.48 -14.59
CA SER A 236 -0.23 10.85 -13.55
C SER A 236 1.18 10.37 -13.95
N PRO A 237 2.12 11.28 -14.25
CA PRO A 237 3.49 10.90 -14.60
C PRO A 237 4.31 10.44 -13.38
N THR A 238 3.94 10.84 -12.16
CA THR A 238 4.67 10.50 -10.93
C THR A 238 4.25 9.17 -10.32
N ASP A 239 3.00 8.78 -10.57
CA ASP A 239 2.36 7.58 -10.04
C ASP A 239 1.35 7.06 -11.10
N PRO A 240 1.78 6.16 -12.00
CA PRO A 240 0.97 5.67 -13.12
C PRO A 240 -0.21 4.77 -12.72
N ASP A 241 -0.20 4.23 -11.50
CA ASP A 241 -1.24 3.31 -11.04
C ASP A 241 -2.38 4.04 -10.31
N SER A 242 -2.10 5.23 -9.80
CA SER A 242 -3.12 6.10 -9.23
C SER A 242 -4.21 6.50 -10.24
N ARG A 243 -5.45 6.64 -9.76
CA ARG A 243 -6.57 7.12 -10.57
C ARG A 243 -7.29 8.26 -9.88
N ILE A 244 -7.81 9.19 -10.69
CA ILE A 244 -8.69 10.25 -10.23
C ILE A 244 -10.01 9.60 -9.82
N SER A 245 -10.38 9.74 -8.55
CA SER A 245 -11.67 9.31 -8.04
C SER A 245 -12.33 10.39 -7.18
N VAL A 246 -13.66 10.30 -7.05
CA VAL A 246 -14.50 11.30 -6.40
C VAL A 246 -15.46 10.60 -5.46
N LYS A 247 -15.38 10.93 -4.17
CA LYS A 247 -16.44 10.58 -3.21
C LYS A 247 -17.51 11.68 -3.21
N PRO A 248 -18.81 11.33 -3.08
CA PRO A 248 -19.87 12.32 -2.92
C PRO A 248 -19.52 13.36 -1.85
N GLY A 249 -19.68 14.65 -2.17
CA GLY A 249 -19.36 15.76 -1.26
C GLY A 249 -17.86 16.07 -1.06
N LYS A 250 -16.93 15.30 -1.65
CA LYS A 250 -15.48 15.53 -1.52
C LYS A 250 -14.85 15.98 -2.85
N ALA A 251 -13.70 16.65 -2.75
CA ALA A 251 -12.90 17.03 -3.91
C ALA A 251 -12.29 15.80 -4.61
N ARG A 252 -12.02 15.94 -5.92
CA ARG A 252 -11.30 14.92 -6.69
C ARG A 252 -9.90 14.73 -6.14
N LYS A 253 -9.45 13.49 -6.01
CA LYS A 253 -8.09 13.13 -5.58
C LYS A 253 -7.58 11.96 -6.40
N LEU A 254 -6.26 11.84 -6.49
CA LEU A 254 -5.61 10.61 -6.93
C LEU A 254 -5.64 9.60 -5.79
N ASN A 255 -6.25 8.44 -6.04
CA ASN A 255 -6.37 7.37 -5.08
C ASN A 255 -6.08 6.01 -5.74
N TYR A 256 -5.78 5.04 -4.89
CA TYR A 256 -5.94 3.62 -5.13
C TYR A 256 -7.23 3.15 -4.49
N LEU A 257 -7.82 2.06 -4.97
CA LEU A 257 -8.90 1.36 -4.28
C LEU A 257 -8.28 0.18 -3.54
N CYS A 258 -8.19 0.26 -2.22
CA CYS A 258 -7.73 -0.86 -1.41
C CYS A 258 -8.92 -1.75 -1.08
N ASN A 259 -8.91 -2.99 -1.56
CA ASN A 259 -9.89 -4.00 -1.19
C ASN A 259 -9.30 -4.93 -0.13
N ILE A 260 -10.07 -5.20 0.93
CA ILE A 260 -9.62 -5.96 2.08
C ILE A 260 -10.65 -7.03 2.38
N SER A 261 -10.17 -8.25 2.65
CA SER A 261 -10.96 -9.32 3.24
C SER A 261 -10.53 -9.57 4.67
N VAL A 262 -11.50 -9.80 5.55
CA VAL A 262 -11.28 -10.07 6.97
C VAL A 262 -12.07 -11.30 7.40
N ASP A 263 -11.44 -12.19 8.14
CA ASP A 263 -12.12 -13.30 8.82
C ASP A 263 -12.99 -12.77 9.95
N THR A 264 -14.27 -13.10 9.97
CA THR A 264 -15.19 -12.53 10.98
C THR A 264 -15.09 -13.19 12.35
N GLY A 265 -14.43 -14.34 12.46
CA GLY A 265 -14.24 -15.03 13.74
C GLY A 265 -13.10 -14.39 14.55
N GLY A 266 -11.93 -14.24 13.92
CA GLY A 266 -10.73 -13.72 14.55
C GLY A 266 -10.38 -12.27 14.22
N HIS A 267 -11.12 -11.62 13.32
CA HIS A 267 -10.84 -10.26 12.82
C HIS A 267 -9.45 -10.11 12.18
N VAL A 268 -8.92 -11.20 11.63
CA VAL A 268 -7.63 -11.23 10.94
C VAL A 268 -7.86 -10.89 9.46
N ILE A 269 -7.04 -9.98 8.93
CA ILE A 269 -7.02 -9.68 7.50
C ILE A 269 -6.53 -10.92 6.74
N THR A 270 -7.36 -11.47 5.86
CA THR A 270 -7.06 -12.68 5.08
C THR A 270 -6.63 -12.36 3.65
N ASP A 271 -6.97 -11.17 3.16
CA ASP A 271 -6.61 -10.70 1.83
C ASP A 271 -6.55 -9.17 1.75
N VAL A 272 -5.61 -8.64 0.97
CA VAL A 272 -5.49 -7.21 0.70
C VAL A 272 -4.99 -6.99 -0.72
N GLN A 273 -5.69 -6.19 -1.53
CA GLN A 273 -5.24 -5.78 -2.87
C GLN A 273 -5.42 -4.29 -3.08
N ALA A 274 -4.44 -3.65 -3.70
CA ALA A 274 -4.63 -2.34 -4.28
C ALA A 274 -5.06 -2.47 -5.75
N TYR A 275 -6.18 -1.85 -6.09
CA TYR A 275 -6.69 -1.73 -7.45
C TYR A 275 -6.72 -0.26 -7.91
N HIS A 276 -6.94 -0.07 -9.21
CA HIS A 276 -7.21 1.25 -9.77
C HIS A 276 -8.55 1.81 -9.26
N ALA A 277 -8.55 3.06 -8.79
CA ALA A 277 -9.71 3.69 -8.16
C ALA A 277 -10.79 4.23 -9.11
N ASP A 278 -10.76 3.85 -10.39
CA ASP A 278 -11.69 4.30 -11.43
C ASP A 278 -12.77 3.30 -11.80
N LYS A 279 -12.71 2.07 -11.26
CA LYS A 279 -13.78 1.06 -11.37
C LYS A 279 -14.63 1.00 -10.11
N LYS A 280 -15.77 0.32 -10.22
CA LYS A 280 -16.69 0.05 -9.09
C LYS A 280 -16.27 -1.22 -8.35
N ASP A 281 -16.62 -1.28 -7.07
CA ASP A 281 -16.22 -2.37 -6.16
C ASP A 281 -16.70 -3.74 -6.65
N ASN A 282 -17.93 -3.82 -7.19
CA ASN A 282 -18.47 -5.04 -7.79
C ASN A 282 -17.60 -5.64 -8.91
N GLN A 283 -16.80 -4.86 -9.63
CA GLN A 283 -15.94 -5.36 -10.71
C GLN A 283 -14.69 -6.09 -10.18
N TYR A 284 -14.32 -5.89 -8.91
CA TYR A 284 -13.14 -6.50 -8.30
C TYR A 284 -13.46 -7.73 -7.46
N LEU A 285 -14.75 -7.96 -7.12
CA LEU A 285 -15.16 -9.06 -6.25
C LEU A 285 -14.66 -10.42 -6.74
N GLN A 286 -14.82 -10.72 -8.03
CA GLN A 286 -14.49 -12.04 -8.57
C GLN A 286 -13.01 -12.36 -8.47
N ASP A 287 -12.15 -11.35 -8.69
CA ASP A 287 -10.70 -11.44 -8.55
C ASP A 287 -10.31 -11.67 -7.08
N THR A 288 -10.85 -10.85 -6.17
CA THR A 288 -10.64 -11.00 -4.73
C THR A 288 -11.06 -12.39 -4.24
N VAL A 289 -12.24 -12.86 -4.66
CA VAL A 289 -12.75 -14.20 -4.31
C VAL A 289 -11.85 -15.29 -4.87
N ALA A 290 -11.37 -15.18 -6.11
CA ALA A 290 -10.49 -16.17 -6.71
C ALA A 290 -9.17 -16.29 -5.95
N ARG A 291 -8.56 -15.16 -5.61
CA ARG A 291 -7.30 -15.09 -4.88
C ARG A 291 -7.45 -15.59 -3.45
N LEU A 292 -8.44 -15.09 -2.72
CA LEU A 292 -8.70 -15.48 -1.34
C LEU A 292 -9.03 -16.97 -1.22
N ASN A 293 -9.90 -17.50 -2.09
CA ASN A 293 -10.23 -18.93 -2.07
C ASN A 293 -9.00 -19.81 -2.33
N ARG A 294 -8.10 -19.39 -3.24
CA ARG A 294 -6.82 -20.10 -3.45
C ARG A 294 -5.95 -20.08 -2.20
N ARG A 295 -5.84 -18.91 -1.55
CA ARG A 295 -5.03 -18.74 -0.33
C ARG A 295 -5.57 -19.59 0.83
N LEU A 296 -6.87 -19.52 1.11
CA LEU A 296 -7.50 -20.29 2.19
C LEU A 296 -7.41 -21.80 1.95
N ARG A 297 -7.68 -22.27 0.72
CA ARG A 297 -7.57 -23.70 0.38
C ARG A 297 -6.15 -24.25 0.52
N LYS A 298 -5.13 -23.45 0.20
CA LYS A 298 -3.72 -23.83 0.36
C LYS A 298 -3.38 -24.13 1.83
N GLU A 299 -4.02 -23.42 2.75
CA GLU A 299 -3.88 -23.61 4.20
C GLU A 299 -4.94 -24.57 4.79
N GLY A 300 -5.68 -25.30 3.94
CA GLY A 300 -6.67 -26.30 4.37
C GLY A 300 -7.98 -25.72 4.91
N MET A 301 -8.22 -24.41 4.73
CA MET A 301 -9.44 -23.74 5.18
C MET A 301 -10.56 -23.82 4.13
N ILE A 302 -11.79 -24.03 4.60
CA ILE A 302 -13.00 -24.05 3.78
C ILE A 302 -13.74 -22.73 3.98
N TRP A 303 -14.02 -22.03 2.88
CA TRP A 303 -14.75 -20.78 2.87
C TRP A 303 -16.19 -21.00 2.42
N GLU A 304 -17.16 -20.59 3.24
CA GLU A 304 -18.58 -20.84 2.99
C GLU A 304 -19.41 -19.57 2.85
N HIS A 305 -19.07 -18.50 3.57
CA HIS A 305 -19.90 -17.29 3.64
C HIS A 305 -19.14 -16.03 3.28
N LEU A 306 -19.72 -15.20 2.41
CA LEU A 306 -19.18 -13.91 2.02
C LEU A 306 -20.12 -12.80 2.44
N LEU A 307 -19.62 -11.85 3.22
CA LEU A 307 -20.31 -10.62 3.58
C LEU A 307 -19.70 -9.46 2.80
N ALA A 308 -20.53 -8.66 2.14
CA ALA A 308 -20.05 -7.43 1.50
C ALA A 308 -21.18 -6.39 1.43
N ASP A 309 -20.82 -5.13 1.26
CA ASP A 309 -21.81 -4.05 1.13
C ASP A 309 -22.53 -4.06 -0.23
N THR A 310 -23.52 -3.19 -0.38
CA THR A 310 -24.30 -3.08 -1.63
C THR A 310 -23.43 -2.71 -2.84
N GLY A 311 -22.28 -2.05 -2.64
CA GLY A 311 -21.35 -1.68 -3.70
C GLY A 311 -20.80 -2.87 -4.49
N TYR A 312 -20.83 -4.07 -3.89
CA TYR A 312 -20.45 -5.33 -4.52
C TYR A 312 -21.58 -6.05 -5.27
N SER A 313 -22.81 -5.53 -5.21
CA SER A 313 -23.98 -6.14 -5.83
C SER A 313 -23.90 -6.12 -7.37
N SER A 314 -24.03 -7.31 -7.98
CA SER A 314 -24.26 -7.49 -9.42
C SER A 314 -24.77 -8.90 -9.69
N GLY A 315 -25.59 -9.09 -10.74
CA GLY A 315 -26.07 -10.42 -11.15
C GLY A 315 -24.93 -11.39 -11.46
N GLU A 316 -23.87 -10.89 -12.10
CA GLU A 316 -22.66 -11.65 -12.40
C GLU A 316 -21.95 -12.14 -11.13
N ASN A 317 -21.87 -11.29 -10.09
CA ASN A 317 -21.25 -11.65 -8.82
C ASN A 317 -22.05 -12.71 -8.06
N TYR A 318 -23.37 -12.58 -8.03
CA TYR A 318 -24.23 -13.60 -7.41
C TYR A 318 -24.06 -14.96 -8.08
N ALA A 319 -24.14 -15.01 -9.42
CA ALA A 319 -23.94 -16.25 -10.18
C ALA A 319 -22.53 -16.82 -9.99
N TYR A 320 -21.49 -15.96 -9.94
CA TYR A 320 -20.11 -16.36 -9.75
C TYR A 320 -19.86 -17.01 -8.37
N LEU A 321 -20.48 -16.48 -7.32
CA LEU A 321 -20.40 -17.00 -5.95
C LEU A 321 -21.19 -18.29 -5.78
N GLU A 322 -22.40 -18.36 -6.34
CA GLU A 322 -23.23 -19.56 -6.34
C GLU A 322 -22.53 -20.73 -7.03
N ALA A 323 -21.92 -20.50 -8.20
CA ALA A 323 -21.14 -21.52 -8.91
C ALA A 323 -19.94 -22.07 -8.11
N ARG A 324 -19.50 -21.37 -7.07
CA ARG A 324 -18.42 -21.79 -6.16
C ARG A 324 -18.92 -22.34 -4.83
N GLY A 325 -20.24 -22.41 -4.64
CA GLY A 325 -20.85 -22.83 -3.38
C GLY A 325 -20.65 -21.83 -2.24
N ILE A 326 -20.31 -20.58 -2.54
CA ILE A 326 -20.13 -19.53 -1.53
C ILE A 326 -21.47 -18.82 -1.32
N LYS A 327 -22.01 -18.91 -0.11
CA LYS A 327 -23.24 -18.22 0.26
C LYS A 327 -22.95 -16.73 0.46
N SER A 328 -23.54 -15.91 -0.38
CA SER A 328 -23.33 -14.46 -0.35
C SER A 328 -24.41 -13.75 0.48
N TYR A 329 -23.99 -12.79 1.30
CA TYR A 329 -24.84 -11.87 2.04
C TYR A 329 -24.50 -10.44 1.58
N ILE A 330 -24.89 -10.13 0.35
CA ILE A 330 -24.67 -8.84 -0.30
C ILE A 330 -26.05 -8.24 -0.60
N PRO A 331 -26.42 -7.09 -0.01
CA PRO A 331 -27.71 -6.47 -0.28
C PRO A 331 -27.88 -6.15 -1.78
N PRO A 332 -29.08 -6.35 -2.36
CA PRO A 332 -29.36 -5.97 -3.73
C PRO A 332 -29.35 -4.44 -3.89
N HIS A 333 -28.98 -3.99 -5.08
CA HIS A 333 -28.75 -2.58 -5.40
C HIS A 333 -30.01 -1.81 -5.79
#